data_AF-A0A0N0IY65-F1
#
_entry.id   AF-A0A0N0IY65-F1
#
_cell.length_a   1.000
_cell.length_b   1.000
_cell.length_c   1.000
_cell.angle_alpha   90.00
_cell.angle_beta   90.00
_cell.angle_gamma   90.00
#
_symmetry.space_group_name_H-M   'P 1'
#
loop_
_entity.id
_entity.type
_entity.pdbx_description
1 polymer ?
#
loop_
_entity_poly.entity_id
_entity_poly.type
_entity_poly.pdbx_seq_one_letter_code
_entity_poly.pdbx_strand_id
1 'polypeptide(L)'
;MKTKIITSLILLWGVLSNAQVGINTQTPNSTLMINGSLGANYKEITAVSYNIIATDHYLTYNGSANTTFTLPVIGTGTTSFTGRIYKIKNISSFDITLQASSGNTLRIDNNPVSSFTIPTGAYAEVVNNSNTTLGTWDLSFTVLPKPNNVEIFGVQLFIPPHKDGTSPVADWTNHTVSTYDTGTGANAWWVISKTSTPYGHTTNYANASRMTLVYEYQGPPFNVNNMYPILTAGNNSSFPDVFTASFVSLANNGTGGKTRLTVSVARIDFIGNNGSNNSNWTGTFLLNLLLARKVY
;
A
#
# COMPACT_ATOMS: atom_id res chain seq x y z
N MET A 1 0.01 7.66 81.34
CA MET A 1 -1.11 8.32 80.60
C MET A 1 -0.64 9.17 79.43
N LYS A 2 0.39 10.03 79.59
CA LYS A 2 0.84 10.96 78.53
C LYS A 2 1.22 10.28 77.19
N THR A 3 1.89 9.14 77.23
CA THR A 3 2.32 8.41 76.02
C THR A 3 1.15 7.87 75.19
N LYS A 4 0.09 7.38 75.83
CA LYS A 4 -1.10 6.82 75.15
C LYS A 4 -1.91 7.90 74.42
N ILE A 5 -1.96 9.12 74.98
CA ILE A 5 -2.66 10.26 74.38
C ILE A 5 -1.94 10.74 73.12
N ILE A 6 -0.60 10.79 73.15
CA ILE A 6 0.21 11.20 72.00
C ILE A 6 0.07 10.19 70.84
N THR A 7 0.11 8.89 71.11
CA THR A 7 -0.10 7.87 70.08
C THR A 7 -1.51 7.94 69.47
N SER A 8 -2.54 8.21 70.30
CA SER A 8 -3.90 8.41 69.80
C SER A 8 -4.05 9.65 68.93
N LEU A 9 -3.40 10.76 69.27
CA LEU A 9 -3.43 11.98 68.44
C LEU A 9 -2.77 11.76 67.08
N ILE A 10 -1.64 11.04 67.03
CA ILE A 10 -0.93 10.72 65.79
C ILE A 10 -1.76 9.79 64.90
N LEU A 11 -2.45 8.80 65.49
CA LEU A 11 -3.36 7.93 64.75
C LEU A 11 -4.57 8.69 64.16
N LEU A 12 -5.10 9.68 64.91
CA LEU A 12 -6.23 10.51 64.49
C LEU A 12 -5.86 11.49 63.37
N TRP A 13 -4.58 11.90 63.29
CA TRP A 13 -4.08 12.73 62.19
C TRP A 13 -3.77 11.92 60.92
N GLY A 14 -3.38 10.65 61.07
CA GLY A 14 -3.16 9.73 59.93
C GLY A 14 -4.44 9.35 59.18
N VAL A 15 -5.62 9.46 59.79
CA VAL A 15 -6.91 9.23 59.10
C VAL A 15 -7.44 10.46 58.35
N LEU A 16 -6.79 11.63 58.48
CA LEU A 16 -7.16 12.88 57.81
C LEU A 16 -6.27 13.22 56.61
N SER A 17 -5.25 12.41 56.30
CA SER A 17 -4.40 12.59 55.12
C SER A 17 -5.11 12.09 53.85
N ASN A 18 -5.65 13.01 53.05
CA ASN A 18 -6.20 12.74 51.73
C ASN A 18 -5.08 12.40 50.74
N ALA A 19 -4.64 11.14 50.69
CA ALA A 19 -3.88 10.60 49.56
C ALA A 19 -4.83 10.14 48.44
N GLN A 20 -5.77 11.01 48.04
CA GLN A 20 -6.70 10.70 46.98
C GLN A 20 -6.07 11.11 45.65
N VAL A 21 -5.76 10.13 44.80
CA VAL A 21 -5.76 10.39 43.35
C VAL A 21 -7.15 10.95 43.04
N GLY A 22 -7.26 11.99 42.22
CA GLY A 22 -8.49 12.69 41.86
C GLY A 22 -9.53 11.87 41.09
N ILE A 23 -9.57 10.56 41.32
CA ILE A 23 -10.60 9.61 40.91
C ILE A 23 -11.94 10.13 41.43
N ASN A 24 -12.89 10.32 40.51
CA ASN A 24 -14.23 10.82 40.81
C ASN A 24 -14.28 12.24 41.40
N THR A 25 -13.30 13.09 41.08
CA THR A 25 -13.32 14.53 41.43
C THR A 25 -13.56 15.38 40.19
N GLN A 26 -14.28 16.50 40.34
CA GLN A 26 -14.58 17.41 39.22
C GLN A 26 -13.35 18.21 38.75
N THR A 27 -12.34 18.32 39.60
CA THR A 27 -11.09 19.03 39.33
C THR A 27 -9.90 18.17 39.75
N PRO A 28 -9.51 17.15 38.97
CA PRO A 28 -8.37 16.32 39.32
C PRO A 28 -7.08 17.14 39.17
N ASN A 29 -6.48 17.50 40.29
CA ASN A 29 -5.23 18.27 40.40
C ASN A 29 -4.07 17.42 40.96
N SER A 30 -4.22 16.09 40.95
CA SER A 30 -3.23 15.10 41.38
C SER A 30 -2.69 14.28 40.20
N THR A 31 -1.45 13.81 40.29
CA THR A 31 -0.86 12.87 39.32
C THR A 31 -1.21 11.42 39.67
N LEU A 32 -1.77 10.66 38.73
CA LEU A 32 -1.81 9.19 38.80
C LEU A 32 -0.49 8.64 38.27
N MET A 33 0.31 7.99 39.12
CA MET A 33 1.53 7.29 38.72
C MET A 33 1.27 5.78 38.68
N ILE A 34 1.59 5.14 37.56
CA ILE A 34 1.55 3.68 37.40
C ILE A 34 2.97 3.20 37.09
N ASN A 35 3.59 2.48 38.03
CA ASN A 35 4.91 1.87 37.81
C ASN A 35 4.75 0.46 37.22
N GLY A 36 4.42 0.40 35.93
CA GLY A 36 4.12 -0.84 35.21
C GLY A 36 3.21 -0.59 34.00
N SER A 37 2.64 -1.66 33.45
CA SER A 37 1.65 -1.55 32.37
C SER A 37 0.25 -1.26 32.91
N LEU A 38 -0.53 -0.49 32.13
CA LEU A 38 -1.96 -0.30 32.37
C LEU A 38 -2.74 -1.31 31.51
N GLY A 39 -3.46 -2.22 32.15
CA GLY A 39 -4.45 -3.07 31.49
C GLY A 39 -5.81 -2.39 31.46
N ALA A 40 -6.39 -2.26 30.27
CA ALA A 40 -7.77 -1.81 30.09
C ALA A 40 -8.57 -2.91 29.38
N ASN A 41 -9.89 -2.79 29.36
CA ASN A 41 -10.76 -3.79 28.73
C ASN A 41 -10.37 -3.97 27.25
N TYR A 42 -10.07 -5.21 26.87
CA TYR A 42 -9.82 -5.64 25.50
C TYR A 42 -10.94 -6.58 25.05
N LYS A 43 -11.46 -6.35 23.85
CA LYS A 43 -12.49 -7.21 23.26
C LYS A 43 -12.32 -7.35 21.76
N GLU A 44 -12.37 -8.59 21.29
CA GLU A 44 -12.42 -8.90 19.87
C GLU A 44 -13.88 -9.06 19.41
N ILE A 45 -14.22 -8.46 18.28
CA ILE A 45 -15.55 -8.39 17.70
C ILE A 45 -15.52 -9.08 16.34
N THR A 46 -16.45 -10.00 16.13
CA THR A 46 -16.66 -10.71 14.85
C THR A 46 -18.02 -10.40 14.22
N ALA A 47 -18.92 -9.76 14.97
CA ALA A 47 -20.27 -9.43 14.53
C ALA A 47 -20.28 -8.34 13.44
N VAL A 48 -21.26 -8.43 12.53
CA VAL A 48 -21.49 -7.46 11.44
C VAL A 48 -22.07 -6.12 11.91
N SER A 49 -22.37 -6.01 13.20
CA SER A 49 -22.71 -4.76 13.88
C SER A 49 -22.34 -4.86 15.36
N TYR A 50 -21.85 -3.77 15.94
CA TYR A 50 -21.54 -3.71 17.37
C TYR A 50 -21.87 -2.35 17.97
N ASN A 51 -22.60 -2.36 19.08
CA ASN A 51 -22.82 -1.16 19.89
C ASN A 51 -21.74 -1.11 20.96
N ILE A 52 -20.86 -0.11 20.87
CA ILE A 52 -19.80 0.12 21.84
C ILE A 52 -20.45 0.51 23.17
N ILE A 53 -20.01 -0.14 24.25
CA ILE A 53 -20.57 0.08 25.58
C ILE A 53 -19.62 0.85 26.49
N ALA A 54 -20.11 1.24 27.67
CA ALA A 54 -19.37 2.09 28.59
C ALA A 54 -18.08 1.47 29.14
N THR A 55 -18.00 0.14 29.18
CA THR A 55 -16.86 -0.61 29.71
C THR A 55 -15.83 -1.01 28.65
N ASP A 56 -16.13 -0.77 27.38
CA ASP A 56 -15.18 -1.04 26.31
C ASP A 56 -14.04 -0.01 26.37
N HIS A 57 -12.84 -0.41 25.95
CA HIS A 57 -11.72 0.52 25.81
C HIS A 57 -10.91 0.21 24.55
N TYR A 58 -10.45 -1.03 24.42
CA TYR A 58 -9.74 -1.51 23.24
C TYR A 58 -10.57 -2.56 22.50
N LEU A 59 -10.92 -2.27 21.26
CA LEU A 59 -11.76 -3.10 20.41
C LEU A 59 -10.98 -3.50 19.16
N THR A 60 -10.99 -4.79 18.86
CA THR A 60 -10.42 -5.33 17.61
C THR A 60 -11.54 -5.93 16.78
N TYR A 61 -11.60 -5.61 15.49
CA TYR A 61 -12.52 -6.27 14.55
C TYR A 61 -11.79 -7.32 13.71
N ASN A 62 -12.35 -8.54 13.70
CA ASN A 62 -11.84 -9.70 12.98
C ASN A 62 -12.99 -10.53 12.37
N GLY A 63 -14.02 -9.86 11.86
CA GLY A 63 -15.17 -10.52 11.25
C GLY A 63 -14.99 -10.82 9.76
N SER A 64 -16.05 -11.36 9.16
CA SER A 64 -16.06 -11.88 7.78
C SER A 64 -16.88 -11.03 6.79
N ALA A 65 -17.25 -9.81 7.15
CA ALA A 65 -17.95 -8.86 6.28
C ALA A 65 -17.70 -7.41 6.73
N ASN A 66 -18.16 -6.42 5.97
CA ASN A 66 -18.16 -5.04 6.45
C ASN A 66 -19.03 -4.94 7.72
N THR A 67 -18.61 -4.13 8.69
CA THR A 67 -19.30 -3.98 9.97
C THR A 67 -19.58 -2.53 10.32
N THR A 68 -20.55 -2.31 11.21
CA THR A 68 -20.83 -0.98 11.77
C THR A 68 -20.60 -0.99 13.28
N PHE A 69 -19.72 -0.11 13.75
CA PHE A 69 -19.50 0.15 15.16
C PHE A 69 -20.22 1.45 15.54
N THR A 70 -21.17 1.35 16.45
CA THR A 70 -21.96 2.50 16.93
C THR A 70 -21.46 2.93 18.29
N LEU A 71 -21.03 4.19 18.40
CA LEU A 71 -20.60 4.79 19.67
C LEU A 71 -21.78 4.95 20.63
N PRO A 72 -21.53 4.92 21.96
CA PRO A 72 -22.58 5.08 22.95
C PRO A 72 -23.34 6.40 22.79
N VAL A 73 -24.60 6.41 23.24
CA VAL A 73 -25.40 7.63 23.32
C VAL A 73 -24.75 8.56 24.33
N ILE A 74 -24.41 9.79 23.94
CA ILE A 74 -23.83 10.74 24.90
C ILE A 74 -24.85 11.03 26.00
N GLY A 75 -24.43 10.86 27.26
CA GLY A 75 -25.21 11.30 28.41
C GLY A 75 -24.95 12.77 28.74
N THR A 76 -25.72 13.31 29.68
CA THR A 76 -25.54 14.67 30.22
C THR A 76 -25.36 14.60 31.73
N GLY A 77 -24.57 15.51 32.32
CA GLY A 77 -24.33 15.49 33.76
C GLY A 77 -23.57 14.25 34.20
N THR A 78 -24.09 13.49 35.18
CA THR A 78 -23.42 12.31 35.76
C THR A 78 -23.36 11.10 34.83
N THR A 79 -24.13 11.09 33.74
CA THR A 79 -24.06 10.08 32.68
C THR A 79 -23.18 10.50 31.52
N SER A 80 -22.56 11.68 31.59
CA SER A 80 -21.65 12.18 30.55
C SER A 80 -20.49 11.23 30.33
N PHE A 81 -20.11 11.09 29.06
CA PHE A 81 -18.95 10.30 28.65
C PHE A 81 -17.73 11.17 28.37
N THR A 82 -17.77 12.47 28.70
CA THR A 82 -16.68 13.40 28.39
C THR A 82 -15.32 12.87 28.85
N GLY A 83 -14.35 12.88 27.94
CA GLY A 83 -13.01 12.36 28.15
C GLY A 83 -12.87 10.84 27.96
N ARG A 84 -13.96 10.11 27.70
CA ARG A 84 -13.87 8.67 27.45
C ARG A 84 -13.25 8.37 26.10
N ILE A 85 -12.28 7.46 26.12
CA ILE A 85 -11.48 7.04 24.97
C ILE A 85 -11.86 5.63 24.56
N TYR A 86 -12.14 5.45 23.26
CA TYR A 86 -12.26 4.15 22.61
C TYR A 86 -11.18 4.00 21.54
N LYS A 87 -10.52 2.85 21.55
CA LYS A 87 -9.44 2.45 20.65
C LYS A 87 -9.95 1.31 19.78
N ILE A 88 -9.97 1.50 18.46
CA ILE A 88 -10.60 0.57 17.52
C ILE A 88 -9.57 0.17 16.47
N LYS A 89 -9.23 -1.12 16.44
CA LYS A 89 -8.31 -1.72 15.48
C LYS A 89 -9.08 -2.60 14.49
N ASN A 90 -8.79 -2.43 13.20
CA ASN A 90 -9.28 -3.35 12.17
C ASN A 90 -8.15 -4.29 11.75
N ILE A 91 -8.29 -5.59 12.01
CA ILE A 91 -7.38 -6.63 11.53
C ILE A 91 -8.02 -7.55 10.49
N SER A 92 -9.29 -7.32 10.17
CA SER A 92 -10.02 -8.07 9.15
C SER A 92 -9.69 -7.59 7.73
N SER A 93 -10.21 -8.31 6.74
CA SER A 93 -10.16 -7.91 5.31
C SER A 93 -11.30 -6.97 4.91
N PHE A 94 -12.13 -6.52 5.85
CA PHE A 94 -13.35 -5.75 5.60
C PHE A 94 -13.35 -4.43 6.34
N ASP A 95 -14.17 -3.47 5.93
CA ASP A 95 -14.20 -2.14 6.52
C ASP A 95 -15.07 -2.07 7.78
N ILE A 96 -14.65 -1.25 8.76
CA ILE A 96 -15.48 -0.84 9.88
C ILE A 96 -16.04 0.56 9.58
N THR A 97 -17.35 0.70 9.58
CA THR A 97 -18.01 2.01 9.63
C THR A 97 -18.21 2.39 11.10
N LEU A 98 -17.41 3.35 11.58
CA LEU A 98 -17.61 3.95 12.89
C LEU A 98 -18.65 5.07 12.77
N GLN A 99 -19.67 5.06 13.62
CA GLN A 99 -20.70 6.09 13.64
C GLN A 99 -21.07 6.49 15.07
N ALA A 100 -21.53 7.72 15.23
CA ALA A 100 -22.11 8.17 16.49
C ALA A 100 -23.61 7.81 16.56
N SER A 101 -24.13 7.57 17.77
CA SER A 101 -25.54 7.26 17.98
C SER A 101 -26.41 8.51 18.15
N SER A 102 -27.72 8.36 17.97
CA SER A 102 -28.74 9.37 18.30
C SER A 102 -28.55 10.74 17.62
N GLY A 103 -28.10 10.75 16.36
CA GLY A 103 -27.91 11.98 15.58
C GLY A 103 -26.68 12.81 15.98
N ASN A 104 -25.84 12.28 16.86
CA ASN A 104 -24.53 12.85 17.13
C ASN A 104 -23.59 12.68 15.93
N THR A 105 -22.48 13.39 15.98
CA THR A 105 -21.50 13.42 14.90
C THR A 105 -20.08 13.29 15.42
N LEU A 106 -19.21 12.85 14.52
CA LEU A 106 -17.77 12.72 14.69
C LEU A 106 -17.09 13.99 14.17
N ARG A 107 -15.94 14.38 14.74
CA ARG A 107 -15.09 15.46 14.25
C ARG A 107 -13.69 14.94 13.99
N ILE A 108 -13.21 15.18 12.78
CA ILE A 108 -11.80 14.99 12.41
C ILE A 108 -11.13 16.37 12.32
N ASP A 109 -11.89 17.35 11.84
CA ASP A 109 -11.58 18.77 11.79
C ASP A 109 -12.79 19.56 12.34
N ASN A 110 -12.92 20.83 11.94
CA ASN A 110 -14.04 21.67 12.38
C ASN A 110 -15.38 21.35 11.68
N ASN A 111 -15.44 20.34 10.82
CA ASN A 111 -16.64 19.91 10.11
C ASN A 111 -17.14 18.55 10.65
N PRO A 112 -18.29 18.50 11.32
CA PRO A 112 -18.82 17.25 11.84
C PRO A 112 -19.30 16.31 10.72
N VAL A 113 -19.02 15.01 10.86
CA VAL A 113 -19.44 13.95 9.95
C VAL A 113 -20.27 12.89 10.70
N SER A 114 -21.18 12.20 10.00
CA SER A 114 -22.02 11.16 10.60
C SER A 114 -21.27 9.84 10.84
N SER A 115 -20.26 9.55 10.03
CA SER A 115 -19.48 8.32 10.11
C SER A 115 -18.03 8.50 9.64
N PHE A 116 -17.19 7.53 9.99
CA PHE A 116 -15.81 7.40 9.57
C PHE A 116 -15.49 5.94 9.25
N THR A 117 -14.80 5.70 8.13
CA THR A 117 -14.38 4.36 7.73
C THR A 117 -12.99 4.04 8.25
N ILE A 118 -12.86 2.93 8.97
CA ILE A 118 -11.58 2.37 9.42
C ILE A 118 -11.26 1.18 8.50
N PRO A 119 -10.39 1.36 7.48
CA PRO A 119 -10.13 0.31 6.51
C PRO A 119 -9.32 -0.84 7.10
N THR A 120 -9.17 -1.92 6.33
CA THR A 120 -8.32 -3.05 6.70
C THR A 120 -6.92 -2.59 7.15
N GLY A 121 -6.44 -3.14 8.26
CA GLY A 121 -5.14 -2.81 8.84
C GLY A 121 -5.05 -1.43 9.51
N ALA A 122 -6.11 -0.61 9.51
CA ALA A 122 -6.13 0.71 10.12
C ALA A 122 -6.43 0.69 11.63
N TYR A 123 -6.34 1.87 12.24
CA TYR A 123 -6.67 2.11 13.65
C TYR A 123 -7.31 3.50 13.81
N ALA A 124 -8.31 3.60 14.69
CA ALA A 124 -8.87 4.88 15.13
C ALA A 124 -8.98 4.93 16.65
N GLU A 125 -8.69 6.10 17.20
CA GLU A 125 -9.01 6.50 18.56
C GLU A 125 -10.06 7.62 18.51
N VAL A 126 -11.07 7.48 19.35
CA VAL A 126 -12.14 8.47 19.47
C VAL A 126 -12.37 8.83 20.92
N VAL A 127 -12.58 10.12 21.17
CA VAL A 127 -12.79 10.67 22.50
C VAL A 127 -14.11 11.43 22.53
N ASN A 128 -14.98 11.15 23.51
CA ASN A 128 -16.14 12.02 23.71
C ASN A 128 -15.67 13.36 24.26
N ASN A 129 -16.00 14.44 23.57
CA ASN A 129 -15.69 15.78 24.04
C ASN A 129 -16.81 16.30 24.96
N SER A 130 -16.77 17.59 25.31
CA SER A 130 -17.78 18.24 26.15
C SER A 130 -18.89 18.93 25.35
N ASN A 131 -18.90 18.81 24.01
CA ASN A 131 -19.94 19.41 23.19
C ASN A 131 -21.26 18.64 23.32
N THR A 132 -22.35 19.38 23.28
CA THR A 132 -23.72 18.84 23.28
C THR A 132 -24.37 18.84 21.89
N THR A 133 -23.77 19.54 20.93
CA THR A 133 -24.20 19.61 19.52
C THR A 133 -22.96 19.79 18.62
N LEU A 134 -23.12 19.59 17.31
CA LEU A 134 -22.08 19.87 16.29
C LEU A 134 -20.73 19.17 16.57
N GLY A 135 -20.77 17.85 16.68
CA GLY A 135 -19.59 17.02 16.80
C GLY A 135 -19.21 16.76 18.25
N THR A 136 -19.71 15.64 18.78
CA THR A 136 -19.59 15.27 20.20
C THR A 136 -18.50 14.23 20.44
N TRP A 137 -17.91 13.72 19.36
CA TRP A 137 -16.84 12.75 19.39
C TRP A 137 -15.69 13.26 18.52
N ASP A 138 -14.51 13.40 19.09
CA ASP A 138 -13.30 13.78 18.38
C ASP A 138 -12.53 12.52 17.98
N LEU A 139 -12.18 12.38 16.69
CA LEU A 139 -11.19 11.40 16.26
C LEU A 139 -9.82 11.92 16.68
N SER A 140 -9.42 11.60 17.91
CA SER A 140 -8.17 12.09 18.51
C SER A 140 -6.93 11.54 17.80
N PHE A 141 -7.05 10.38 17.16
CA PHE A 141 -5.97 9.78 16.41
C PHE A 141 -6.49 8.80 15.36
N THR A 142 -5.98 8.89 14.14
CA THR A 142 -6.27 7.92 13.08
C THR A 142 -4.97 7.51 12.41
N VAL A 143 -4.74 6.20 12.27
CA VAL A 143 -3.71 5.66 11.37
C VAL A 143 -4.45 4.96 10.26
N LEU A 144 -4.54 5.66 9.14
CA LEU A 144 -4.80 5.00 7.86
C LEU A 144 -3.53 4.24 7.48
N PRO A 145 -3.61 3.03 6.89
CA PRO A 145 -2.45 2.41 6.29
C PRO A 145 -1.83 3.45 5.37
N LYS A 146 -0.57 3.85 5.65
CA LYS A 146 0.13 4.84 4.83
C LYS A 146 0.04 4.33 3.39
N PRO A 147 -0.69 5.01 2.50
CA PRO A 147 -0.76 4.53 1.14
C PRO A 147 0.66 4.55 0.60
N ASN A 148 1.05 3.47 -0.07
CA ASN A 148 2.39 3.37 -0.62
C ASN A 148 2.63 4.60 -1.51
N ASN A 149 3.70 5.33 -1.23
CA ASN A 149 4.07 6.49 -2.04
C ASN A 149 4.52 6.08 -3.46
N VAL A 150 4.66 4.77 -3.70
CA VAL A 150 5.14 4.20 -4.96
C VAL A 150 4.23 3.04 -5.36
N GLU A 151 3.80 3.05 -6.61
CA GLU A 151 3.28 1.88 -7.33
C GLU A 151 4.42 1.20 -8.07
N ILE A 152 4.51 -0.13 -7.97
CA ILE A 152 5.57 -0.92 -8.62
C ILE A 152 4.91 -2.06 -9.40
N PHE A 153 5.30 -2.22 -10.66
CA PHE A 153 4.96 -3.37 -11.49
C PHE A 153 6.25 -3.97 -12.07
N GLY A 154 6.45 -5.27 -11.86
CA GLY A 154 7.60 -6.01 -12.37
C GLY A 154 7.16 -7.14 -13.28
N VAL A 155 7.81 -7.31 -14.43
CA VAL A 155 7.60 -8.43 -15.34
C VAL A 155 8.88 -8.76 -16.08
N GLN A 156 9.03 -10.02 -16.48
CA GLN A 156 10.07 -10.45 -17.40
C GLN A 156 9.43 -10.74 -18.74
N LEU A 157 9.89 -10.11 -19.81
CA LEU A 157 9.39 -10.25 -21.17
C LEU A 157 10.38 -11.05 -22.01
N PHE A 158 9.93 -11.66 -23.10
CA PHE A 158 10.84 -12.32 -24.05
C PHE A 158 11.35 -11.35 -25.12
N ILE A 159 12.63 -11.50 -25.46
CA ILE A 159 13.29 -10.90 -26.63
C ILE A 159 13.43 -12.01 -27.67
N PRO A 160 12.69 -11.98 -28.79
CA PRO A 160 12.75 -13.01 -29.82
C PRO A 160 14.12 -13.10 -30.53
N PRO A 161 14.40 -14.22 -31.22
CA PRO A 161 15.55 -14.34 -32.13
C PRO A 161 15.57 -13.26 -33.22
N HIS A 162 16.76 -12.86 -33.66
CA HIS A 162 16.92 -11.89 -34.74
C HIS A 162 16.53 -12.49 -36.11
N LYS A 163 16.03 -11.67 -37.05
CA LYS A 163 15.59 -12.15 -38.37
C LYS A 163 16.73 -12.69 -39.24
N ASP A 164 17.94 -12.24 -38.94
CA ASP A 164 19.17 -12.60 -39.63
C ASP A 164 20.04 -13.54 -38.77
N GLY A 165 19.48 -14.08 -37.67
CA GLY A 165 20.10 -15.08 -36.81
C GLY A 165 20.28 -16.44 -37.52
N THR A 166 20.97 -17.39 -36.89
CA THR A 166 21.17 -18.74 -37.48
C THR A 166 19.91 -19.60 -37.46
N SER A 167 19.00 -19.36 -36.51
CA SER A 167 17.61 -19.85 -36.53
C SER A 167 16.69 -18.62 -36.58
N PRO A 168 16.53 -18.02 -37.78
CA PRO A 168 15.93 -16.71 -37.91
C PRO A 168 14.43 -16.73 -37.63
N VAL A 169 13.96 -15.65 -37.00
CA VAL A 169 12.52 -15.36 -36.87
C VAL A 169 12.23 -14.04 -37.58
N ALA A 170 11.40 -14.13 -38.62
CA ALA A 170 11.02 -12.99 -39.45
C ALA A 170 10.47 -11.83 -38.61
N ASP A 171 10.54 -10.62 -39.14
CA ASP A 171 9.91 -9.44 -38.52
C ASP A 171 8.39 -9.47 -38.71
N TRP A 172 7.67 -8.82 -37.80
CA TRP A 172 6.21 -8.72 -37.85
C TRP A 172 5.70 -7.38 -37.29
N THR A 173 4.51 -6.98 -37.73
CA THR A 173 3.87 -5.71 -37.37
C THR A 173 2.48 -5.85 -36.78
N ASN A 174 2.09 -7.06 -36.35
CA ASN A 174 0.83 -7.34 -35.66
C ASN A 174 1.01 -8.53 -34.71
N HIS A 175 0.02 -8.81 -33.87
CA HIS A 175 0.04 -9.98 -32.98
C HIS A 175 -0.29 -11.29 -33.70
N THR A 176 0.56 -11.70 -34.64
CA THR A 176 0.44 -12.97 -35.38
C THR A 176 1.31 -14.09 -34.78
N VAL A 177 2.19 -13.76 -33.84
CA VAL A 177 3.13 -14.69 -33.20
C VAL A 177 2.97 -14.58 -31.69
N SER A 178 2.43 -15.62 -31.05
CA SER A 178 2.19 -15.66 -29.60
C SER A 178 3.27 -16.40 -28.80
N THR A 179 4.19 -17.10 -29.47
CA THR A 179 5.25 -17.90 -28.83
C THR A 179 6.18 -17.09 -27.92
N TYR A 180 6.23 -15.77 -28.11
CA TYR A 180 7.07 -14.85 -27.33
C TYR A 180 6.28 -13.97 -26.36
N ASP A 181 4.97 -14.21 -26.23
CA ASP A 181 4.16 -13.54 -25.23
C ASP A 181 4.55 -14.00 -23.83
N THR A 182 4.25 -13.18 -22.83
CA THR A 182 4.54 -13.50 -21.43
C THR A 182 3.29 -13.32 -20.57
N GLY A 183 3.08 -14.20 -19.60
CA GLY A 183 1.94 -14.13 -18.68
C GLY A 183 0.67 -14.73 -19.25
N THR A 184 -0.42 -14.61 -18.50
CA THR A 184 -1.74 -15.17 -18.87
C THR A 184 -2.87 -14.20 -18.49
N GLY A 185 -4.02 -14.33 -19.17
CA GLY A 185 -5.21 -13.52 -18.90
C GLY A 185 -4.94 -12.00 -18.98
N ALA A 186 -5.45 -11.25 -18.01
CA ALA A 186 -5.23 -9.81 -17.91
C ALA A 186 -3.78 -9.41 -17.59
N ASN A 187 -2.92 -10.36 -17.21
CA ASN A 187 -1.50 -10.09 -16.96
C ASN A 187 -0.61 -10.41 -18.17
N ALA A 188 -1.21 -10.79 -19.31
CA ALA A 188 -0.46 -11.10 -20.51
C ALA A 188 0.17 -9.86 -21.14
N TRP A 189 1.37 -10.03 -21.68
CA TRP A 189 2.08 -9.09 -22.52
C TRP A 189 2.28 -9.73 -23.88
N TRP A 190 1.73 -9.09 -24.91
CA TRP A 190 1.82 -9.55 -26.29
C TRP A 190 2.97 -8.89 -27.01
N VAL A 191 3.76 -9.65 -27.78
CA VAL A 191 4.77 -9.07 -28.68
C VAL A 191 4.09 -8.72 -30.00
N ILE A 192 3.58 -7.50 -30.10
CA ILE A 192 2.77 -7.08 -31.24
C ILE A 192 3.60 -6.65 -32.45
N SER A 193 4.87 -6.29 -32.23
CA SER A 193 5.77 -5.96 -33.33
C SER A 193 7.22 -6.24 -32.97
N LYS A 194 7.94 -6.69 -33.99
CA LYS A 194 9.37 -6.90 -33.98
C LYS A 194 9.96 -6.35 -35.28
N THR A 195 11.03 -5.57 -35.17
CA THR A 195 11.80 -5.09 -36.32
C THR A 195 13.29 -5.25 -36.04
N SER A 196 13.97 -6.03 -36.88
CA SER A 196 15.38 -6.34 -36.81
C SER A 196 16.20 -5.43 -37.74
N THR A 197 17.23 -4.81 -37.19
CA THR A 197 18.26 -4.04 -37.89
C THR A 197 19.59 -4.81 -37.80
N PRO A 198 20.15 -5.30 -38.91
CA PRO A 198 21.41 -6.01 -38.88
C PRO A 198 22.56 -5.09 -38.43
N TYR A 199 23.63 -5.71 -37.96
CA TYR A 199 24.88 -5.01 -37.77
C TYR A 199 25.41 -4.42 -39.08
N GLY A 200 26.30 -3.45 -38.94
CA GLY A 200 27.07 -2.91 -40.05
C GLY A 200 28.49 -2.63 -39.58
N HIS A 201 29.46 -3.05 -40.38
CA HIS A 201 30.86 -2.76 -40.13
C HIS A 201 31.48 -2.30 -41.44
N THR A 202 31.70 -1.01 -41.53
CA THR A 202 32.30 -0.33 -42.67
C THR A 202 33.48 0.53 -42.20
N THR A 203 34.20 1.15 -43.12
CA THR A 203 35.25 2.12 -42.77
C THR A 203 34.71 3.37 -42.07
N ASN A 204 33.42 3.67 -42.20
CA ASN A 204 32.81 4.91 -41.70
C ASN A 204 32.07 4.72 -40.37
N TYR A 205 31.59 3.50 -40.10
CA TYR A 205 30.84 3.20 -38.89
C TYR A 205 30.86 1.71 -38.55
N ALA A 206 30.68 1.44 -37.26
CA ALA A 206 30.37 0.13 -36.72
C ALA A 206 29.08 0.25 -35.89
N ASN A 207 28.05 -0.52 -36.23
CA ASN A 207 26.83 -0.59 -35.45
C ASN A 207 26.50 -2.04 -35.10
N ALA A 208 26.12 -2.24 -33.85
CA ALA A 208 25.57 -3.49 -33.35
C ALA A 208 24.29 -3.89 -34.08
N SER A 209 24.04 -5.20 -34.14
CA SER A 209 22.70 -5.72 -34.43
C SER A 209 21.72 -5.20 -33.39
N ARG A 210 20.54 -4.78 -33.82
CA ARG A 210 19.54 -4.14 -32.96
C ARG A 210 18.14 -4.60 -33.33
N MET A 211 17.25 -4.64 -32.35
CA MET A 211 15.85 -4.94 -32.54
C MET A 211 14.98 -3.90 -31.84
N THR A 212 13.95 -3.43 -32.53
CA THR A 212 12.86 -2.67 -31.91
C THR A 212 11.71 -3.63 -31.65
N LEU A 213 11.23 -3.65 -30.40
CA LEU A 213 10.15 -4.50 -29.95
C LEU A 213 9.03 -3.64 -29.38
N VAL A 214 7.80 -3.98 -29.73
CA VAL A 214 6.60 -3.36 -29.15
C VAL A 214 5.83 -4.45 -28.41
N TYR A 215 5.65 -4.25 -27.12
CA TYR A 215 4.84 -5.10 -26.26
C TYR A 215 3.52 -4.41 -25.94
N GLU A 216 2.39 -5.13 -25.95
CA GLU A 216 1.08 -4.62 -25.54
C GLU A 216 0.58 -5.37 -24.30
N TYR A 217 0.37 -4.65 -23.21
CA TYR A 217 -0.22 -5.20 -21.99
C TYR A 217 -1.72 -5.43 -22.18
N GLN A 218 -2.18 -6.62 -21.85
CA GLN A 218 -3.55 -7.05 -22.09
C GLN A 218 -4.53 -6.69 -20.96
N GLY A 219 -4.02 -6.24 -19.81
CA GLY A 219 -4.81 -5.80 -18.68
C GLY A 219 -5.30 -4.35 -18.80
N PRO A 220 -5.86 -3.81 -17.70
CA PRO A 220 -6.21 -2.41 -17.62
C PRO A 220 -4.99 -1.52 -17.93
N PRO A 221 -5.14 -0.44 -18.71
CA PRO A 221 -4.02 0.45 -19.03
C PRO A 221 -3.37 1.01 -17.76
N PHE A 222 -2.04 1.02 -17.73
CA PHE A 222 -1.29 1.66 -16.65
C PHE A 222 -1.51 3.18 -16.66
N ASN A 223 -1.44 3.79 -15.48
CA ASN A 223 -1.27 5.23 -15.40
C ASN A 223 0.17 5.59 -15.74
N VAL A 224 0.42 6.04 -16.97
CA VAL A 224 1.79 6.31 -17.47
C VAL A 224 2.37 7.65 -17.01
N ASN A 225 1.59 8.50 -16.35
CA ASN A 225 2.07 9.81 -15.88
C ASN A 225 3.10 9.65 -14.76
N ASN A 226 4.28 10.25 -14.89
CA ASN A 226 5.39 10.11 -13.94
C ASN A 226 5.81 8.66 -13.68
N MET A 227 5.61 7.77 -14.67
CA MET A 227 6.08 6.39 -14.62
C MET A 227 7.56 6.33 -15.02
N TYR A 228 8.38 5.68 -14.20
CA TYR A 228 9.80 5.47 -14.40
C TYR A 228 10.05 4.01 -14.82
N PRO A 229 10.32 3.76 -16.11
CA PRO A 229 10.70 2.44 -16.59
C PRO A 229 12.17 2.17 -16.33
N ILE A 230 12.47 0.99 -15.80
CA ILE A 230 13.82 0.46 -15.63
C ILE A 230 13.87 -0.85 -16.41
N LEU A 231 14.87 -0.96 -17.28
CA LEU A 231 15.06 -2.09 -18.18
C LEU A 231 16.42 -2.73 -17.93
N THR A 232 16.45 -4.05 -17.84
CA THR A 232 17.70 -4.82 -17.94
C THR A 232 17.50 -6.00 -18.88
N ALA A 233 18.50 -6.28 -19.71
CA ALA A 233 18.51 -7.52 -20.47
C ALA A 233 18.94 -8.67 -19.55
N GLY A 234 18.16 -9.75 -19.55
CA GLY A 234 18.48 -10.99 -18.87
C GLY A 234 18.89 -12.06 -19.89
N ASN A 235 19.76 -12.96 -19.46
CA ASN A 235 20.15 -14.12 -20.24
C ASN A 235 19.62 -15.38 -19.57
N ASN A 236 18.71 -16.09 -20.25
CA ASN A 236 18.24 -17.42 -19.86
C ASN A 236 18.55 -18.46 -20.96
N SER A 237 19.54 -18.13 -21.78
CA SER A 237 20.10 -19.03 -22.78
C SER A 237 21.51 -19.43 -22.33
N SER A 238 22.00 -20.56 -22.82
CA SER A 238 23.39 -20.97 -22.62
C SER A 238 24.38 -20.17 -23.48
N PHE A 239 23.92 -19.15 -24.21
CA PHE A 239 24.79 -18.28 -25.01
C PHE A 239 25.48 -17.23 -24.14
N PRO A 240 26.75 -16.88 -24.38
CA PRO A 240 27.44 -15.82 -23.64
C PRO A 240 27.13 -14.39 -24.14
N ASP A 241 26.06 -14.20 -24.91
CA ASP A 241 25.73 -12.93 -25.58
C ASP A 241 25.41 -11.80 -24.57
N VAL A 242 25.85 -10.57 -24.87
CA VAL A 242 25.65 -9.39 -24.01
C VAL A 242 24.74 -8.39 -24.70
N PHE A 243 23.61 -8.09 -24.05
CA PHE A 243 22.62 -7.16 -24.55
C PHE A 243 22.51 -5.91 -23.68
N THR A 244 22.19 -4.80 -24.33
CA THR A 244 21.69 -3.60 -23.67
C THR A 244 20.30 -3.27 -24.19
N ALA A 245 19.43 -2.84 -23.29
CA ALA A 245 18.06 -2.44 -23.61
C ALA A 245 17.88 -0.95 -23.34
N SER A 246 17.24 -0.27 -24.28
CA SER A 246 16.91 1.15 -24.19
C SER A 246 15.40 1.34 -24.24
N PHE A 247 14.90 2.19 -23.35
CA PHE A 247 13.52 2.59 -23.33
C PHE A 247 13.24 3.54 -24.49
N VAL A 248 12.22 3.24 -25.29
CA VAL A 248 11.81 4.12 -26.40
C VAL A 248 10.51 4.86 -26.02
N SER A 249 9.48 4.13 -25.58
CA SER A 249 8.22 4.76 -25.18
C SER A 249 7.35 3.85 -24.31
N LEU A 250 6.48 4.46 -23.51
CA LEU A 250 5.39 3.82 -22.78
C LEU A 250 4.14 4.69 -22.98
N ALA A 251 3.13 4.17 -23.66
CA ALA A 251 1.96 4.97 -24.00
C ALA A 251 0.69 4.12 -24.04
N ASN A 252 -0.44 4.72 -23.69
CA ASN A 252 -1.76 4.09 -23.77
C ASN A 252 -2.37 4.28 -25.18
N ASN A 253 -1.63 3.85 -26.20
CA ASN A 253 -2.01 3.96 -27.62
C ASN A 253 -2.26 2.59 -28.27
N GLY A 254 -2.44 1.55 -27.45
CA GLY A 254 -2.78 0.21 -27.89
C GLY A 254 -4.24 0.03 -28.25
N THR A 255 -4.56 -1.20 -28.69
CA THR A 255 -5.93 -1.57 -29.04
C THR A 255 -6.85 -1.35 -27.85
N GLY A 256 -7.90 -0.53 -27.99
CA GLY A 256 -8.79 -0.18 -26.87
C GLY A 256 -8.12 0.65 -25.77
N GLY A 257 -7.04 1.39 -26.07
CA GLY A 257 -6.33 2.22 -25.10
C GLY A 257 -5.31 1.46 -24.23
N LYS A 258 -5.01 0.20 -24.57
CA LYS A 258 -4.02 -0.63 -23.88
C LYS A 258 -2.64 0.03 -23.83
N THR A 259 -1.86 -0.28 -22.80
CA THR A 259 -0.50 0.22 -22.68
C THR A 259 0.44 -0.54 -23.61
N ARG A 260 1.21 0.22 -24.40
CA ARG A 260 2.31 -0.29 -25.22
C ARG A 260 3.64 0.17 -24.69
N LEU A 261 4.55 -0.76 -24.53
CA LEU A 261 5.96 -0.53 -24.26
C LEU A 261 6.75 -0.74 -25.55
N THR A 262 7.49 0.28 -25.99
CA THR A 262 8.47 0.16 -27.07
C THR A 262 9.86 0.18 -26.48
N VAL A 263 10.68 -0.80 -26.87
CA VAL A 263 12.08 -0.89 -26.48
C VAL A 263 12.97 -1.12 -27.69
N SER A 264 14.22 -0.71 -27.56
CA SER A 264 15.29 -1.05 -28.49
C SER A 264 16.32 -1.90 -27.76
N VAL A 265 16.61 -3.09 -28.25
CA VAL A 265 17.63 -3.99 -27.70
C VAL A 265 18.77 -4.12 -28.70
N ALA A 266 20.01 -3.98 -28.26
CA ALA A 266 21.19 -4.17 -29.08
C ALA A 266 22.14 -5.21 -28.46
N ARG A 267 22.78 -6.02 -29.31
CA ARG A 267 23.85 -6.93 -28.92
C ARG A 267 25.18 -6.18 -28.99
N ILE A 268 25.88 -6.02 -27.87
CA ILE A 268 27.02 -5.09 -27.76
C ILE A 268 28.38 -5.77 -27.61
N ASP A 269 28.42 -7.07 -27.32
CA ASP A 269 29.67 -7.84 -27.22
C ASP A 269 30.35 -8.06 -28.57
N PHE A 270 29.59 -8.01 -29.67
CA PHE A 270 30.08 -8.47 -30.96
C PHE A 270 29.44 -7.73 -32.15
N ILE A 271 30.28 -7.27 -33.08
CA ILE A 271 29.89 -6.58 -34.32
C ILE A 271 30.66 -7.19 -35.49
N GLY A 272 30.03 -8.08 -36.27
CA GLY A 272 30.68 -8.71 -37.44
C GLY A 272 31.92 -9.59 -37.12
N ASN A 273 32.57 -10.19 -38.12
CA ASN A 273 33.35 -11.42 -37.89
C ASN A 273 34.70 -11.34 -37.16
N ASN A 274 35.04 -12.48 -36.52
CA ASN A 274 36.13 -13.30 -37.06
C ASN A 274 35.83 -14.83 -36.96
N GLY A 275 35.68 -15.52 -38.10
CA GLY A 275 35.56 -16.99 -38.23
C GLY A 275 34.20 -17.57 -38.70
N SER A 276 33.06 -17.07 -38.23
CA SER A 276 31.72 -17.36 -38.77
C SER A 276 30.70 -16.31 -38.29
N ASN A 277 29.91 -15.81 -39.24
CA ASN A 277 29.74 -14.36 -39.41
C ASN A 277 28.36 -13.84 -38.99
N ASN A 278 27.92 -14.15 -37.77
CA ASN A 278 26.59 -13.73 -37.33
C ASN A 278 26.57 -13.03 -35.96
N SER A 279 26.60 -11.70 -35.96
CA SER A 279 26.31 -10.93 -34.73
C SER A 279 24.82 -10.83 -34.41
N ASN A 280 23.97 -11.38 -35.27
CA ASN A 280 22.57 -11.49 -34.98
C ASN A 280 22.33 -12.68 -34.06
N TRP A 281 21.61 -12.46 -32.98
CA TRP A 281 21.37 -13.46 -31.95
C TRP A 281 20.28 -14.44 -32.39
N THR A 282 20.47 -15.70 -32.02
CA THR A 282 19.58 -16.82 -32.42
C THR A 282 18.64 -17.27 -31.31
N GLY A 283 19.03 -17.03 -30.04
CA GLY A 283 18.22 -17.42 -28.90
C GLY A 283 17.06 -16.48 -28.62
N THR A 284 16.12 -16.97 -27.81
CA THR A 284 15.17 -16.11 -27.09
C THR A 284 15.84 -15.66 -25.79
N PHE A 285 15.86 -14.36 -25.55
CA PHE A 285 16.44 -13.75 -24.34
C PHE A 285 15.34 -13.12 -23.50
N LEU A 286 15.73 -12.51 -22.38
CA LEU A 286 14.79 -11.92 -21.44
C LEU A 286 15.01 -10.41 -21.36
N LEU A 287 13.92 -9.70 -21.13
CA LEU A 287 13.91 -8.29 -20.78
C LEU A 287 13.21 -8.16 -19.43
N ASN A 288 13.95 -7.81 -18.39
CA ASN A 288 13.34 -7.47 -17.11
C ASN A 288 12.85 -6.02 -17.19
N LEU A 289 11.57 -5.84 -16.92
CA LEU A 289 10.91 -4.55 -16.85
C LEU A 289 10.47 -4.29 -15.42
N LEU A 290 10.85 -3.14 -14.90
CA LEU A 290 10.30 -2.57 -13.68
C LEU A 290 9.69 -1.20 -14.00
N LEU A 291 8.40 -1.06 -13.73
CA LEU A 291 7.67 0.19 -13.84
C LEU A 291 7.41 0.70 -12.42
N ALA A 292 7.91 1.89 -12.10
CA ALA A 292 7.71 2.51 -10.80
C ALA A 292 7.11 3.91 -10.95
N ARG A 293 6.11 4.26 -10.14
CA ARG A 293 5.46 5.57 -10.20
C ARG A 293 5.24 6.12 -8.79
N LYS A 294 5.53 7.40 -8.59
CA LYS A 294 5.18 8.11 -7.35
C LYS A 294 3.68 8.44 -7.36
N VAL A 295 2.96 8.09 -6.29
CA VAL A 295 1.49 8.22 -6.22
C VAL A 295 1.06 9.56 -5.59
N TYR A 296 1.87 10.11 -4.67
CA TYR A 296 1.61 11.36 -3.95
C TYR A 296 2.83 12.28 -3.99
#